data_AF-A0A316TQK3-F1
#
_entry.id   AF-A0A316TQK3-F1
#
_cell.length_a   1.000
_cell.length_b   1.000
_cell.length_c   1.000
_cell.angle_alpha   90.00
_cell.angle_beta   90.00
_cell.angle_gamma   90.00
#
_symmetry.space_group_name_H-M   'P 1'
#
loop_
_entity.id
_entity.type
_entity.pdbx_description
1 polymer ?
#
loop_
_entity_poly.entity_id
_entity_poly.type
_entity_poly.pdbx_seq_one_letter_code
_entity_poly.pdbx_strand_id
1 'polypeptide(L)'
;MKSNKSRAAILIPIIFLCALSVPRAQGVVFSEDNYGEDAELVDRMAHSDTDYAMTTREGSIDFMIAEKSIVIQFSDSFMTNLREELDAETSKEPDDSHFATVIKSMVSSGVRTMLDRAIAIPFTEISDVYIAEGRLVIKDLDGKDLFGEMEVNDRKVMEDFRRRDARRFVAEAERHMP
;
A
#
# COMPACT_ATOMS: atom_id res chain seq x y z
N MET A 1 -23.43 -12.70 -73.60
CA MET A 1 -23.78 -11.73 -72.54
C MET A 1 -23.81 -12.45 -71.20
N LYS A 2 -23.00 -11.95 -70.26
CA LYS A 2 -22.96 -12.13 -68.79
C LYS A 2 -23.07 -13.53 -68.16
N SER A 3 -21.88 -14.02 -67.78
CA SER A 3 -21.59 -14.97 -66.71
C SER A 3 -21.92 -14.37 -65.33
N ASN A 4 -22.64 -15.12 -64.48
CA ASN A 4 -22.99 -14.75 -63.11
C ASN A 4 -21.93 -15.33 -62.15
N LYS A 5 -21.09 -14.47 -61.57
CA LYS A 5 -20.12 -14.80 -60.52
C LYS A 5 -20.67 -14.36 -59.16
N SER A 6 -20.66 -15.32 -58.23
CA SER A 6 -20.28 -15.25 -56.81
C SER A 6 -20.50 -13.93 -56.03
N ARG A 7 -21.18 -14.01 -54.88
CA ARG A 7 -20.54 -14.15 -53.54
C ARG A 7 -21.56 -14.00 -52.41
N ALA A 8 -21.39 -14.87 -51.42
CA ALA A 8 -21.99 -14.81 -50.10
C ALA A 8 -21.30 -13.75 -49.22
N ALA A 9 -22.03 -13.20 -48.24
CA ALA A 9 -21.52 -12.86 -46.91
C ALA A 9 -22.71 -12.48 -46.01
N ILE A 10 -23.18 -13.43 -45.21
CA ILE A 10 -24.05 -13.18 -44.05
C ILE A 10 -23.12 -12.81 -42.90
N LEU A 11 -23.27 -11.58 -42.40
CA LEU A 11 -22.54 -11.05 -41.27
C LEU A 11 -23.11 -11.69 -39.98
N ILE A 12 -22.38 -12.64 -39.40
CA ILE A 12 -22.72 -13.30 -38.13
C ILE A 12 -22.14 -12.45 -36.99
N PRO A 13 -22.88 -12.23 -35.89
CA PRO A 13 -22.54 -11.23 -34.88
C PRO A 13 -21.28 -11.59 -34.09
N ILE A 14 -20.58 -10.53 -33.71
CA ILE A 14 -19.44 -10.49 -32.80
C ILE A 14 -19.81 -11.20 -31.50
N ILE A 15 -19.27 -12.40 -31.29
CA ILE A 15 -19.25 -13.03 -29.98
C ILE A 15 -18.20 -12.28 -29.17
N PHE A 16 -18.69 -11.42 -28.27
CA PHE A 16 -17.89 -10.81 -27.21
C PHE A 16 -17.45 -11.95 -26.28
N LEU A 17 -16.27 -12.49 -26.54
CA LEU A 17 -15.62 -13.42 -25.62
C LEU A 17 -15.25 -12.58 -24.40
N CYS A 18 -16.12 -12.61 -23.37
CA CYS A 18 -15.78 -12.16 -22.04
C CYS A 18 -14.53 -12.92 -21.61
N ALA A 19 -13.38 -12.26 -21.73
CA ALA A 19 -12.22 -12.62 -20.93
C ALA A 19 -12.70 -12.55 -19.48
N LEU A 20 -12.85 -13.70 -18.85
CA LEU A 20 -12.91 -13.79 -17.40
C LEU A 20 -11.59 -13.18 -16.92
N SER A 21 -11.63 -11.89 -16.54
CA SER A 21 -10.57 -11.28 -15.75
C SER A 21 -10.50 -12.08 -14.47
N VAL A 22 -9.56 -13.02 -14.42
CA VAL A 22 -9.07 -13.57 -13.16
C VAL A 22 -8.66 -12.36 -12.32
N PRO A 23 -9.24 -12.14 -11.13
CA PRO A 23 -8.72 -11.12 -10.24
C PRO A 23 -7.28 -11.51 -9.94
N ARG A 24 -6.34 -10.76 -10.51
CA ARG A 24 -4.94 -10.81 -10.15
C ARG A 24 -4.91 -10.36 -8.69
N ALA A 25 -4.62 -11.26 -7.77
CA ALA A 25 -4.18 -10.87 -6.44
C ALA A 25 -2.91 -10.02 -6.64
N GLN A 26 -3.06 -8.70 -6.54
CA GLN A 26 -1.94 -7.78 -6.65
C GLN A 26 -1.26 -7.79 -5.29
N GLY A 27 -0.24 -8.65 -5.18
CA GLY A 27 0.66 -8.63 -4.04
C GLY A 27 1.31 -7.25 -3.95
N VAL A 28 1.42 -6.75 -2.72
CA VAL A 28 2.04 -5.46 -2.42
C VAL A 28 3.49 -5.47 -2.95
N VAL A 29 3.81 -4.55 -3.86
CA VAL A 29 5.17 -4.39 -4.40
C VAL A 29 5.86 -3.31 -3.56
N PHE A 30 6.61 -3.73 -2.55
CA PHE A 30 7.60 -2.88 -1.88
C PHE A 30 8.91 -2.99 -2.66
N SER A 31 9.19 -2.03 -3.53
CA SER A 31 10.49 -1.90 -4.19
C SER A 31 11.34 -0.92 -3.37
N GLU A 32 12.54 -1.34 -2.93
CA GLU A 32 13.51 -0.46 -2.26
C GLU A 32 13.79 0.82 -3.08
N ASP A 33 13.67 0.73 -4.41
CA ASP A 33 13.85 1.86 -5.36
C ASP A 33 12.81 3.00 -5.25
N ASN A 34 11.78 2.88 -4.39
CA ASN A 34 10.66 3.83 -4.35
C ASN A 34 10.60 4.76 -3.12
N TYR A 35 11.43 4.56 -2.10
CA TYR A 35 11.27 5.25 -0.81
C TYR A 35 12.28 6.37 -0.53
N GLY A 36 13.07 6.79 -1.54
CA GLY A 36 14.18 7.72 -1.39
C GLY A 36 15.51 6.97 -1.24
N GLU A 37 16.62 7.55 -1.69
CA GLU A 37 17.92 6.86 -1.72
C GLU A 37 18.40 6.42 -0.33
N ASP A 38 18.00 7.18 0.71
CA ASP A 38 18.39 6.96 2.11
C ASP A 38 17.25 6.42 3.00
N ALA A 39 16.27 5.72 2.43
CA ALA A 39 15.27 5.02 3.23
C ALA A 39 15.90 3.83 4.00
N GLU A 40 15.64 3.76 5.30
CA GLU A 40 16.22 2.73 6.17
C GLU A 40 15.17 1.74 6.69
N LEU A 41 15.52 0.45 6.75
CA LEU A 41 14.75 -0.55 7.48
C LEU A 41 15.20 -0.57 8.95
N VAL A 42 14.32 -0.12 9.84
CA VAL A 42 14.59 0.01 11.28
C VAL A 42 13.72 -0.95 12.10
N ASP A 43 14.02 -1.10 13.39
CA ASP A 43 13.12 -1.78 14.31
C ASP A 43 11.78 -1.02 14.39
N ARG A 44 10.69 -1.76 14.64
CA ARG A 44 9.36 -1.16 14.85
C ARG A 44 9.40 -0.17 16.00
N MET A 45 8.65 0.92 15.85
CA MET A 45 8.58 2.01 16.82
C MET A 45 7.21 2.03 17.50
N ALA A 46 7.18 2.25 18.82
CA ALA A 46 5.94 2.47 19.54
C ALA A 46 5.45 3.91 19.34
N HIS A 47 4.13 4.13 19.33
CA HIS A 47 3.55 5.49 19.21
C HIS A 47 3.97 6.41 20.37
N SER A 48 4.41 5.87 21.51
CA SER A 48 4.91 6.66 22.63
C SER A 48 6.28 7.28 22.37
N ASP A 49 7.02 6.74 21.40
CA ASP A 49 8.40 7.11 21.11
C ASP A 49 8.47 8.07 19.90
N THR A 50 7.32 8.57 19.45
CA THR A 50 7.16 9.45 18.30
C THR A 50 6.56 10.79 18.72
N ASP A 51 6.86 11.85 17.97
CA ASP A 51 6.28 13.18 18.18
C ASP A 51 4.81 13.22 17.76
N TYR A 52 4.48 12.46 16.72
CA TYR A 52 3.12 12.25 16.26
C TYR A 52 2.95 10.89 15.60
N ALA A 53 1.77 10.31 15.72
CA ALA A 53 1.39 9.06 15.06
C ALA A 53 -0.07 9.14 14.59
N MET A 54 -0.33 8.50 13.45
CA MET A 54 -1.68 8.25 12.96
C MET A 54 -1.75 6.87 12.30
N THR A 55 -2.91 6.25 12.37
CA THR A 55 -3.18 4.96 11.75
C THR A 55 -4.22 5.14 10.64
N THR A 56 -4.12 4.34 9.57
CA THR A 56 -5.18 4.24 8.56
C THR A 56 -6.53 3.88 9.21
N ARG A 57 -7.65 4.23 8.58
CA ARG A 57 -8.98 3.97 9.14
C ARG A 57 -9.29 2.49 9.23
N GLU A 58 -8.74 1.70 8.31
CA GLU A 58 -8.78 0.24 8.36
C GLU A 58 -7.97 -0.33 9.54
N GLY A 59 -6.97 0.42 10.04
CA GLY A 59 -6.10 -0.03 11.12
C GLY A 59 -4.90 -0.83 10.64
N SER A 60 -4.56 -0.80 9.36
CA SER A 60 -3.49 -1.62 8.77
C SER A 60 -2.09 -1.01 8.89
N ILE A 61 -1.97 0.31 8.72
CA ILE A 61 -0.68 1.01 8.60
C ILE A 61 -0.61 2.17 9.59
N ASP A 62 0.53 2.29 10.27
CA ASP A 62 0.90 3.44 11.08
C ASP A 62 1.84 4.35 10.29
N PHE A 63 1.53 5.64 10.29
CA PHE A 63 2.40 6.74 9.85
C PHE A 63 2.79 7.56 11.07
N MET A 64 4.10 7.74 11.26
CA MET A 64 4.65 8.35 12.45
C MET A 64 5.70 9.39 12.09
N ILE A 65 5.83 10.40 12.94
CA ILE A 65 6.88 11.40 12.88
C ILE A 65 7.79 11.15 14.07
N ALA A 66 9.02 10.76 13.79
CA ALA A 66 10.10 10.67 14.76
C ALA A 66 11.02 11.90 14.60
N GLU A 67 11.97 12.07 15.52
CA GLU A 67 12.81 13.27 15.61
C GLU A 67 13.40 13.73 14.25
N LYS A 68 13.82 12.78 13.40
CA LYS A 68 14.53 13.05 12.15
C LYS A 68 13.94 12.37 10.91
N SER A 69 12.83 11.66 11.05
CA SER A 69 12.27 10.86 9.95
C SER A 69 10.75 10.71 10.03
N ILE A 70 10.15 10.45 8.88
CA ILE A 70 8.84 9.84 8.78
C ILE A 70 9.02 8.32 8.85
N VAL A 71 8.27 7.67 9.74
CA VAL A 71 8.33 6.23 9.95
C VAL A 71 7.01 5.58 9.55
N ILE A 72 7.09 4.48 8.81
CA ILE A 72 5.93 3.73 8.33
C ILE A 72 6.09 2.26 8.69
N GLN A 73 5.04 1.67 9.25
CA GLN A 73 5.00 0.25 9.60
C GLN A 73 3.57 -0.28 9.58
N PHE A 74 3.42 -1.60 9.60
CA PHE A 74 2.14 -2.21 9.93
C PHE A 74 1.75 -1.90 11.37
N SER A 75 0.49 -1.62 11.64
CA SER A 75 0.04 -1.33 13.00
C SER A 75 0.15 -2.55 13.93
N ASP A 76 0.24 -2.32 15.24
CA ASP A 76 0.25 -3.41 16.22
C ASP A 76 -1.06 -4.21 16.21
N SER A 77 -2.20 -3.55 15.92
CA SER A 77 -3.48 -4.24 15.77
C SER A 77 -3.50 -5.15 14.55
N PHE A 78 -2.96 -4.70 13.42
CA PHE A 78 -2.83 -5.52 12.22
C PHE A 78 -1.94 -6.73 12.48
N MET A 79 -0.80 -6.54 13.14
CA MET A 79 0.12 -7.62 13.48
C MET A 79 -0.47 -8.62 14.47
N THR A 80 -1.24 -8.15 15.45
CA THR A 80 -1.93 -9.03 16.40
C THR A 80 -2.96 -9.90 15.68
N ASN A 81 -3.81 -9.29 14.86
CA ASN A 81 -4.81 -10.02 14.06
C ASN A 81 -4.14 -11.04 13.12
N LEU A 82 -3.02 -10.65 12.50
CA LEU A 82 -2.26 -11.54 11.64
C LEU A 82 -1.74 -12.77 12.40
N ARG A 83 -1.16 -12.59 13.59
CA ARG A 83 -0.66 -13.70 14.42
C ARG A 83 -1.78 -14.64 14.83
N GLU A 84 -2.92 -14.08 15.29
CA GLU A 84 -4.09 -14.86 15.68
C GLU A 84 -4.63 -15.71 14.52
N GLU A 85 -4.64 -15.18 13.31
CA GLU A 85 -5.12 -15.90 12.13
C GLU A 85 -4.16 -17.03 11.70
N LEU A 86 -2.85 -16.77 11.71
CA LEU A 86 -1.84 -17.80 11.42
C LEU A 86 -1.87 -18.96 12.42
N ASP A 87 -2.10 -18.65 13.70
CA ASP A 87 -2.22 -19.65 14.76
C ASP A 87 -3.51 -20.49 14.60
N ALA A 88 -4.60 -19.86 14.16
CA ALA A 88 -5.87 -20.53 13.90
C ALA A 88 -5.83 -21.46 12.67
N GLU A 89 -5.11 -21.09 11.61
CA GLU A 89 -4.90 -21.94 10.43
C GLU A 89 -4.08 -23.19 10.72
N THR A 90 -3.15 -23.11 11.68
CA THR A 90 -2.34 -24.27 12.08
C THR A 90 -3.16 -25.35 12.81
N SER A 91 -4.37 -25.00 13.27
CA SER A 91 -5.20 -25.85 14.13
C SER A 91 -6.52 -26.34 13.50
N LYS A 92 -6.84 -25.98 12.24
CA LYS A 92 -8.03 -26.46 11.51
C LYS A 92 -7.73 -26.77 10.03
N GLU A 93 -8.44 -27.73 9.45
CA GLU A 93 -8.40 -28.03 8.00
C GLU A 93 -8.63 -26.74 7.17
N PRO A 94 -8.01 -26.62 5.98
CA PRO A 94 -7.86 -25.37 5.25
C PRO A 94 -9.19 -24.91 4.65
N ASP A 95 -10.02 -24.29 5.47
CA ASP A 95 -11.22 -23.59 5.02
C ASP A 95 -10.91 -22.10 4.83
N ASP A 96 -10.95 -21.71 3.56
CA ASP A 96 -11.03 -20.39 2.92
C ASP A 96 -11.26 -19.17 3.83
N SER A 97 -10.26 -18.77 4.61
CA SER A 97 -10.18 -17.39 5.08
C SER A 97 -9.73 -16.49 3.92
N HIS A 98 -10.50 -15.44 3.66
CA HIS A 98 -10.17 -14.40 2.69
C HIS A 98 -8.81 -13.72 2.99
N PHE A 99 -8.34 -13.76 4.23
CA PHE A 99 -7.11 -13.09 4.67
C PHE A 99 -5.88 -14.02 4.69
N ALA A 100 -6.07 -15.34 4.87
CA ALA A 100 -5.10 -16.39 4.51
C ALA A 100 -4.61 -16.28 3.05
N THR A 101 -5.53 -15.91 2.16
CA THR A 101 -5.23 -15.68 0.74
C THR A 101 -4.44 -14.39 0.54
N VAL A 102 -4.73 -13.34 1.32
CA VAL A 102 -3.97 -12.08 1.32
C VAL A 102 -2.53 -12.33 1.77
N ILE A 103 -2.32 -13.08 2.86
CA ILE A 103 -0.97 -13.45 3.31
C ILE A 103 -0.25 -14.33 2.28
N LYS A 104 -0.92 -15.32 1.70
CA LYS A 104 -0.37 -16.13 0.59
C LYS A 104 -0.03 -15.29 -0.65
N SER A 105 -0.76 -14.21 -0.91
CA SER A 105 -0.48 -13.26 -1.99
C SER A 105 0.60 -12.22 -1.63
N MET A 106 0.81 -11.98 -0.34
CA MET A 106 1.85 -11.11 0.22
C MET A 106 3.20 -11.83 0.39
N VAL A 107 3.34 -13.10 -0.01
CA VAL A 107 4.60 -13.88 0.03
C VAL A 107 5.56 -13.45 -1.10
N SER A 108 5.82 -12.16 -1.25
CA SER A 108 7.13 -11.72 -1.75
C SER A 108 8.04 -11.59 -0.53
N SER A 109 9.30 -11.98 -0.64
CA SER A 109 10.26 -11.91 0.47
C SER A 109 10.40 -10.49 1.05
N GLY A 110 10.08 -9.45 0.29
CA GLY A 110 10.12 -8.05 0.72
C GLY A 110 9.03 -7.69 1.74
N VAL A 111 7.80 -8.20 1.59
CA VAL A 111 6.70 -7.91 2.54
C VAL A 111 6.97 -8.56 3.90
N ARG A 112 7.54 -9.79 3.92
CA ARG A 112 7.91 -10.47 5.17
C ARG A 112 8.94 -9.70 5.98
N THR A 113 9.92 -9.07 5.31
CA THR A 113 10.92 -8.24 5.98
C THR A 113 10.28 -7.01 6.63
N MET A 114 9.23 -6.44 6.05
CA MET A 114 8.50 -5.29 6.64
C MET A 114 7.49 -5.65 7.73
N LEU A 115 7.02 -6.90 7.84
CA LEU A 115 6.10 -7.29 8.91
C LEU A 115 6.69 -6.98 10.30
N ASP A 116 7.99 -7.23 10.48
CA ASP A 116 8.71 -7.04 11.74
C ASP A 116 9.62 -5.79 11.73
N ARG A 117 9.53 -4.95 10.70
CA ARG A 117 10.37 -3.74 10.55
C ARG A 117 9.51 -2.51 10.29
N ALA A 118 10.13 -1.34 10.40
CA ALA A 118 9.58 -0.10 9.91
C ALA A 118 10.49 0.46 8.80
N ILE A 119 9.92 1.25 7.91
CA ILE A 119 10.66 2.09 6.98
C ILE A 119 10.81 3.46 7.63
N ALA A 120 12.02 3.96 7.75
CA ALA A 120 12.29 5.33 8.16
C ALA A 120 12.82 6.12 6.96
N ILE A 121 12.17 7.23 6.63
CA ILE A 121 12.60 8.16 5.59
C ILE A 121 13.07 9.44 6.28
N PRO A 122 14.36 9.80 6.17
CA PRO A 122 14.87 11.04 6.74
C PRO A 122 14.14 12.27 6.19
N PHE A 123 13.87 13.27 7.03
CA PHE A 123 13.29 14.54 6.56
C PHE A 123 14.18 15.27 5.54
N THR A 124 15.49 14.97 5.53
CA THR A 124 16.42 15.52 4.53
C THR A 124 16.14 15.01 3.11
N GLU A 125 15.45 13.89 2.96
CA GLU A 125 15.06 13.31 1.67
C GLU A 125 13.68 13.80 1.20
N ILE A 126 12.96 14.57 2.02
CA ILE A 126 11.59 14.98 1.77
C ILE A 126 11.56 16.47 1.39
N SER A 127 11.02 16.77 0.21
CA SER A 127 10.86 18.16 -0.25
C SER A 127 9.52 18.77 0.19
N ASP A 128 8.45 17.99 0.13
CA ASP A 128 7.09 18.47 0.38
C ASP A 128 6.25 17.42 1.11
N VAL A 129 5.45 17.86 2.08
CA VAL A 129 4.38 17.06 2.71
C VAL A 129 3.10 17.88 2.69
N TYR A 130 2.05 17.39 2.03
CA TYR A 130 0.80 18.14 1.92
C TYR A 130 -0.40 17.23 1.66
N ILE A 131 -1.61 17.80 1.70
CA ILE A 131 -2.84 17.10 1.29
C ILE A 131 -3.31 17.65 -0.04
N ALA A 132 -3.50 16.77 -1.02
CA ALA A 132 -4.14 17.08 -2.29
C ALA A 132 -5.21 16.05 -2.60
N GLU A 133 -6.35 16.48 -3.15
CA GLU A 133 -7.43 15.57 -3.59
C GLU A 133 -7.93 14.59 -2.51
N GLY A 134 -7.75 14.94 -1.23
CA GLY A 134 -8.16 14.09 -0.11
C GLY A 134 -7.14 13.04 0.34
N ARG A 135 -5.98 12.96 -0.33
CA ARG A 135 -4.87 12.08 0.03
C ARG A 135 -3.68 12.83 0.60
N LEU A 136 -2.92 12.17 1.47
CA LEU A 136 -1.61 12.64 1.89
C LEU A 136 -0.62 12.47 0.72
N VAL A 137 0.21 13.46 0.48
CA VAL A 137 1.26 13.45 -0.55
C VAL A 137 2.57 13.78 0.14
N ILE A 138 3.58 12.94 -0.10
CA ILE A 138 4.95 13.13 0.39
C ILE A 138 5.85 13.02 -0.83
N LYS A 139 6.64 14.06 -1.08
CA LYS A 139 7.56 14.09 -2.22
C LYS A 139 9.01 14.02 -1.76
N ASP A 140 9.82 13.35 -2.56
CA ASP A 140 11.27 13.41 -2.43
C ASP A 140 11.85 14.70 -3.01
N LEU A 141 13.17 14.88 -2.90
CA LEU A 141 13.90 16.03 -3.44
C LEU A 141 13.76 16.20 -4.97
N ASP A 142 13.46 15.12 -5.69
CA ASP A 142 13.22 15.14 -7.15
C ASP A 142 11.75 15.44 -7.51
N GLY A 143 10.88 15.56 -6.50
CA GLY A 143 9.46 15.85 -6.66
C GLY A 143 8.60 14.61 -6.97
N LYS A 144 9.16 13.41 -6.88
CA LYS A 144 8.44 12.13 -7.03
C LYS A 144 7.63 11.85 -5.77
N ASP A 145 6.41 11.35 -5.97
CA ASP A 145 5.53 10.93 -4.88
C ASP A 145 5.98 9.57 -4.31
N LEU A 146 6.54 9.59 -3.10
CA LEU A 146 7.15 8.44 -2.44
C LEU A 146 6.15 7.29 -2.18
N PHE A 147 4.86 7.61 -2.02
CA PHE A 147 3.83 6.65 -1.60
C PHE A 147 2.58 6.68 -2.49
N GLY A 148 2.65 7.30 -3.67
CA GLY A 148 1.47 7.50 -4.53
C GLY A 148 0.75 6.22 -4.93
N GLU A 149 1.48 5.10 -5.01
CA GLU A 149 0.97 3.78 -5.41
C GLU A 149 0.83 2.80 -4.23
N MET A 150 1.00 3.25 -2.98
CA MET A 150 0.95 2.37 -1.82
C MET A 150 -0.49 1.89 -1.55
N GLU A 151 -0.68 0.57 -1.67
CA GLU A 151 -1.96 -0.10 -1.42
C GLU A 151 -1.80 -1.27 -0.44
N VAL A 152 -2.78 -1.45 0.45
CA VAL A 152 -2.88 -2.57 1.38
C VAL A 152 -4.35 -3.01 1.41
N ASN A 153 -4.62 -4.31 1.28
CA ASN A 153 -5.98 -4.86 1.23
C ASN A 153 -6.90 -4.17 0.22
N ASP A 154 -6.40 -3.93 -1.00
CA ASP A 154 -7.11 -3.22 -2.07
C ASP A 154 -7.54 -1.78 -1.70
N ARG A 155 -6.89 -1.17 -0.69
CA ARG A 155 -7.12 0.21 -0.28
C ARG A 155 -5.86 1.04 -0.46
N LYS A 156 -6.04 2.23 -1.03
CA LYS A 156 -4.98 3.23 -1.15
C LYS A 156 -4.66 3.83 0.22
N VAL A 157 -3.46 3.53 0.71
CA VAL A 157 -3.03 3.89 2.08
C VAL A 157 -3.08 5.40 2.29
N MET A 158 -2.58 6.15 1.31
CA MET A 158 -2.50 7.62 1.40
C MET A 158 -3.87 8.32 1.38
N GLU A 159 -4.95 7.62 1.00
CA GLU A 159 -6.33 8.10 1.00
C GLU A 159 -7.12 7.65 2.24
N ASP A 160 -6.63 6.66 2.99
CA ASP A 160 -7.40 6.00 4.07
C ASP A 160 -7.19 6.64 5.46
N PHE A 161 -6.51 7.78 5.55
CA PHE A 161 -6.37 8.49 6.83
C PHE A 161 -7.61 9.31 7.19
N ARG A 162 -7.86 9.49 8.48
CA ARG A 162 -8.84 10.47 8.93
C ARG A 162 -8.33 11.87 8.58
N ARG A 163 -9.16 12.66 7.89
CA ARG A 163 -8.76 14.00 7.41
C ARG A 163 -8.24 14.95 8.51
N ARG A 164 -8.71 14.81 9.75
CA ARG A 164 -8.19 15.58 10.90
C ARG A 164 -6.76 15.17 11.22
N ASP A 165 -6.49 13.88 11.22
CA ASP A 165 -5.19 13.32 11.60
C ASP A 165 -4.17 13.58 10.50
N ALA A 166 -4.54 13.39 9.23
CA ALA A 166 -3.68 13.75 8.09
C ALA A 166 -3.28 15.25 8.10
N ARG A 167 -4.19 16.16 8.44
CA ARG A 167 -3.86 17.59 8.55
C ARG A 167 -2.88 17.87 9.68
N ARG A 168 -3.04 17.17 10.81
CA ARG A 168 -2.12 17.30 11.93
C ARG A 168 -0.76 16.70 11.59
N PHE A 169 -0.74 15.57 10.88
CA PHE A 169 0.48 14.97 10.37
C PHE A 169 1.27 15.95 9.51
N VAL A 170 0.63 16.59 8.52
CA VAL A 170 1.28 17.63 7.68
C VAL A 170 1.86 18.74 8.55
N ALA A 171 1.06 19.30 9.47
CA ALA A 171 1.49 20.40 10.31
C ALA A 171 2.64 20.04 11.26
N GLU A 172 2.72 18.79 11.74
CA GLU A 172 3.86 18.35 12.53
C GLU A 172 5.07 18.07 11.62
N ALA A 173 4.90 17.43 10.46
CA ALA A 173 5.99 17.13 9.54
C ALA A 173 6.73 18.40 9.07
N GLU A 174 5.98 19.45 8.73
CA GLU A 174 6.52 20.76 8.34
C GLU A 174 7.46 21.38 9.41
N ARG A 175 7.35 20.98 10.68
CA ARG A 175 8.20 21.50 11.76
C ARG A 175 9.56 20.81 11.84
N HIS A 176 9.69 19.63 11.26
CA HIS A 176 10.92 18.84 11.23
C HIS A 176 11.67 18.97 9.90
N MET A 177 10.99 19.44 8.86
CA MET A 177 11.61 19.69 7.56
C MET A 177 12.53 20.93 7.61
N PRO A 178 13.66 20.92 6.88
CA PRO A 178 14.69 21.97 6.91
C PRO A 178 14.29 23.29 6.23
#